data_AF-A0A2T4VCY0-F1
#
_entry.id   AF-A0A2T4VCY0-F1
#
_cell.length_a   1.000
_cell.length_b   1.000
_cell.length_c   1.000
_cell.angle_alpha   90.00
_cell.angle_beta   90.00
_cell.angle_gamma   90.00
#
_symmetry.space_group_name_H-M   'P 1'
#
loop_
_entity.id
_entity.type
_entity.pdbx_description
1 polymer ?
#
loop_
_entity_poly.entity_id
_entity_poly.type
_entity_poly.pdbx_seq_one_letter_code
_entity_poly.pdbx_strand_id
1 'polypeptide(L)'
;MLALTLAAVLAAANPSPVEAWSKKACPPPKQTPDSNVEMKFVEQQRAECLRKAMNKSLDKVLVPLKKQKPAAFKDWMALQADYNRWLADACAAVEEANWVDLSTGERSMGTGYGFTESQCRQRQFAWRGFYADAWARKDWNAIQQALQAYAEPARKARESLQSYRSKSQEAAARAPAHVEESDLPVRPIPKDDWKPYLERLDRAASGPEALSRRQCALVPSPSPDCAQRFADSLSAQMDFSDALSNQESGG
;
A
#
# COMPACT_ATOMS: atom_id res chain seq x y z
N MET A 1 -35.89 -33.29 -3.56
CA MET A 1 -34.60 -32.72 -3.98
C MET A 1 -34.66 -31.20 -3.92
N LEU A 2 -34.64 -30.60 -2.72
CA LEU A 2 -34.78 -29.15 -2.53
C LEU A 2 -34.19 -28.75 -1.16
N ALA A 3 -32.96 -29.18 -0.89
CA ALA A 3 -32.25 -28.87 0.35
C ALA A 3 -30.75 -28.61 0.13
N LEU A 4 -30.31 -28.45 -1.12
CA LEU A 4 -28.89 -28.34 -1.49
C LEU A 4 -28.51 -27.00 -2.12
N THR A 5 -29.45 -26.07 -2.29
CA THR A 5 -29.21 -24.78 -2.96
C THR A 5 -29.10 -23.58 -2.02
N LEU A 6 -29.29 -23.74 -0.69
CA LEU A 6 -29.21 -22.64 0.28
C LEU A 6 -27.94 -22.60 1.14
N ALA A 7 -26.94 -23.46 0.88
CA ALA A 7 -25.65 -23.39 1.56
C ALA A 7 -24.62 -22.49 0.85
N ALA A 8 -24.95 -21.98 -0.35
CA ALA A 8 -24.03 -21.19 -1.19
C ALA A 8 -24.07 -19.67 -0.93
N VAL A 9 -24.93 -19.17 -0.04
CA VAL A 9 -25.18 -17.72 0.14
C VAL A 9 -24.62 -17.16 1.46
N LEU A 10 -23.93 -17.97 2.26
CA LEU A 10 -23.28 -17.53 3.51
C LEU A 10 -21.82 -18.02 3.62
N ALA A 11 -21.11 -18.08 2.50
CA ALA A 11 -19.65 -18.04 2.54
C ALA A 11 -19.23 -16.62 2.95
N ALA A 12 -19.38 -16.29 4.24
CA ALA A 12 -18.57 -15.26 4.85
C ALA A 12 -17.12 -15.71 4.63
N ALA A 13 -16.49 -15.19 3.57
CA ALA A 13 -15.12 -15.52 3.23
C ALA A 13 -14.28 -15.30 4.48
N ASN A 14 -13.65 -16.37 4.99
CA ASN A 14 -12.77 -16.24 6.14
C ASN A 14 -11.76 -15.14 5.82
N PRO A 15 -11.63 -14.11 6.69
CA PRO A 15 -10.73 -13.00 6.41
C PRO A 15 -9.32 -13.54 6.17
N SER A 16 -8.59 -12.92 5.24
CA SER A 16 -7.21 -13.32 4.99
C SER A 16 -6.40 -13.29 6.31
N PRO A 17 -5.34 -14.10 6.48
CA PRO A 17 -4.56 -14.11 7.72
C PRO A 17 -4.05 -12.71 8.13
N VAL A 18 -3.72 -11.87 7.14
CA VAL A 18 -3.29 -10.48 7.33
C VAL A 18 -4.45 -9.61 7.83
N GLU A 19 -5.63 -9.76 7.23
CA GLU A 19 -6.83 -9.06 7.67
C GLU A 19 -7.25 -9.48 9.09
N ALA A 20 -7.23 -10.78 9.38
CA ALA A 20 -7.50 -11.32 10.70
C ALA A 20 -6.52 -10.78 11.76
N TRP A 21 -5.23 -10.71 11.41
CA TRP A 21 -4.21 -10.06 12.26
C TRP A 21 -4.53 -8.59 12.48
N SER A 22 -4.86 -7.84 11.42
CA SER A 22 -5.14 -6.40 11.52
C SER A 22 -6.35 -6.11 12.41
N LYS A 23 -7.44 -6.88 12.27
CA LYS A 23 -8.66 -6.76 13.07
C LYS A 23 -8.41 -7.11 14.54
N LYS A 24 -7.56 -8.10 14.80
CA LYS A 24 -7.16 -8.47 16.17
C LYS A 24 -6.25 -7.42 16.80
N ALA A 25 -5.29 -6.89 16.05
CA ALA A 25 -4.33 -5.91 16.53
C ALA A 25 -4.96 -4.53 16.76
N CYS A 26 -5.83 -4.12 15.83
CA CYS A 26 -6.52 -2.83 15.80
C CYS A 26 -7.97 -3.05 15.34
N PRO A 27 -8.89 -3.33 16.28
CA PRO A 27 -10.29 -3.54 15.97
C PRO A 27 -10.89 -2.35 15.24
N PRO A 28 -11.83 -2.58 14.30
CA PRO A 28 -12.56 -1.49 13.66
C PRO A 28 -13.34 -0.68 14.71
N PRO A 29 -13.63 0.61 14.43
CA PRO A 29 -14.48 1.42 15.29
C PRO A 29 -15.85 0.76 15.46
N LYS A 30 -16.46 0.95 16.64
CA LYS A 30 -17.80 0.39 16.94
C LYS A 30 -18.94 1.19 16.30
N GLN A 31 -18.67 2.44 15.92
CA GLN A 31 -19.63 3.35 15.33
C GLN A 31 -19.18 3.72 13.92
N THR A 32 -20.15 3.87 13.03
CA THR A 32 -19.92 4.37 11.68
C THR A 32 -19.68 5.88 11.77
N PRO A 33 -18.64 6.42 11.12
CA PRO A 33 -18.44 7.87 11.07
C PRO A 33 -19.61 8.60 10.41
N ASP A 34 -20.01 9.74 10.96
CA ASP A 34 -21.14 10.55 10.47
C ASP A 34 -20.72 11.60 9.42
N SER A 35 -19.42 11.77 9.17
CA SER A 35 -18.88 12.75 8.22
C SER A 35 -17.57 12.31 7.56
N ASN A 36 -17.21 12.92 6.42
CA ASN A 36 -15.93 12.69 5.75
C ASN A 36 -14.72 13.04 6.64
N VAL A 37 -14.88 14.06 7.49
CA VAL A 37 -13.83 14.48 8.44
C VAL A 37 -13.60 13.40 9.49
N GLU A 38 -14.68 12.89 10.07
CA GLU A 38 -14.61 11.81 11.06
C GLU A 38 -14.10 10.51 10.45
N MET A 39 -14.57 10.17 9.25
CA MET A 39 -14.10 9.01 8.50
C MET A 39 -12.59 9.08 8.28
N LYS A 40 -12.07 10.20 7.78
CA LYS A 40 -10.63 10.42 7.62
C LYS A 40 -9.87 10.27 8.93
N PHE A 41 -10.38 10.86 10.01
CA PHE A 41 -9.76 10.79 11.32
C PHE A 41 -9.68 9.34 11.84
N VAL A 42 -10.75 8.57 11.69
CA VAL A 42 -10.83 7.15 12.04
C VAL A 42 -9.82 6.32 11.24
N GLU A 43 -9.70 6.54 9.93
CA GLU A 43 -8.71 5.83 9.09
C GLU A 43 -7.27 6.17 9.49
N GLN A 44 -7.00 7.43 9.83
CA GLN A 44 -5.68 7.85 10.32
C GLN A 44 -5.34 7.21 11.68
N GLN A 45 -6.30 7.20 12.60
CA GLN A 45 -6.13 6.53 13.90
C GLN A 45 -5.86 5.04 13.74
N ARG A 46 -6.59 4.38 12.83
CA ARG A 46 -6.39 2.95 12.55
C ARG A 46 -5.02 2.69 11.93
N ALA A 47 -4.56 3.52 11.00
CA ALA A 47 -3.21 3.44 10.44
C ALA A 47 -2.14 3.57 11.54
N GLU A 48 -2.31 4.52 12.46
CA GLU A 48 -1.38 4.75 13.56
C GLU A 48 -1.40 3.59 14.58
N CYS A 49 -2.57 3.04 14.89
CA CYS A 49 -2.69 1.84 15.71
C CYS A 49 -1.91 0.67 15.07
N LEU A 50 -2.13 0.41 13.77
CA LEU A 50 -1.47 -0.68 13.05
C LEU A 50 0.04 -0.46 12.98
N ARG A 51 0.51 0.77 12.83
CA ARG A 51 1.93 1.12 12.89
C ARG A 51 2.55 0.75 14.24
N LYS A 52 1.89 1.10 15.36
CA LYS A 52 2.34 0.73 16.71
C LYS A 52 2.34 -0.80 16.90
N ALA A 53 1.30 -1.49 16.44
CA ALA A 53 1.20 -2.95 16.52
C ALA A 53 2.26 -3.66 15.65
N MET A 54 2.54 -3.14 14.46
CA MET A 54 3.63 -3.59 13.59
C MET A 54 4.97 -3.45 14.29
N ASN A 55 5.29 -2.27 14.85
CA ASN A 55 6.55 -2.05 15.57
C ASN A 55 6.71 -3.02 16.75
N LYS A 56 5.65 -3.20 17.55
CA LYS A 56 5.64 -4.19 18.63
C LYS A 56 5.92 -5.61 18.14
N SER A 57 5.44 -5.97 16.94
CA SER A 57 5.67 -7.30 16.36
C SER A 57 7.08 -7.43 15.79
N LEU A 58 7.63 -6.37 15.19
CA LEU A 58 9.03 -6.30 14.76
C LEU A 58 9.99 -6.44 15.95
N ASP A 59 9.69 -5.82 17.09
CA ASP A 59 10.55 -5.92 18.28
C ASP A 59 10.71 -7.37 18.77
N LYS A 60 9.66 -8.20 18.63
CA LYS A 60 9.72 -9.63 19.00
C LYS A 60 10.79 -10.40 18.23
N VAL A 61 11.09 -10.00 16.99
CA VAL A 61 12.09 -10.64 16.13
C VAL A 61 13.43 -9.91 16.11
N LEU A 62 13.42 -8.57 16.15
CA LEU A 62 14.62 -7.76 15.98
C LEU A 62 15.41 -7.62 17.30
N VAL A 63 14.75 -7.40 18.43
CA VAL A 63 15.45 -7.21 19.72
C VAL A 63 16.34 -8.39 20.10
N PRO A 64 15.91 -9.66 19.94
CA PRO A 64 16.79 -10.81 20.18
C PRO A 64 18.05 -10.82 19.30
N LEU A 65 17.95 -10.37 18.04
CA LEU A 65 19.08 -10.32 17.10
C LEU A 65 20.17 -9.35 17.54
N LYS A 66 19.82 -8.28 18.26
CA LYS A 66 20.81 -7.29 18.76
C LYS A 66 21.95 -7.95 19.54
N LYS A 67 21.64 -9.00 20.32
CA LYS A 67 22.65 -9.77 21.08
C LYS A 67 23.15 -10.98 20.30
N GLN A 68 22.25 -11.72 19.64
CA GLN A 68 22.58 -13.02 19.04
C GLN A 68 23.29 -12.89 17.68
N LYS A 69 22.90 -11.91 16.87
CA LYS A 69 23.39 -11.69 15.50
C LYS A 69 23.41 -10.18 15.17
N PRO A 70 24.36 -9.40 15.71
CA PRO A 70 24.36 -7.93 15.59
C PRO A 70 24.39 -7.42 14.15
N ALA A 71 25.12 -8.10 13.24
CA ALA A 71 25.14 -7.76 11.83
C ALA A 71 23.75 -7.90 11.18
N ALA A 72 23.09 -9.05 11.39
CA ALA A 72 21.73 -9.26 10.90
C ALA A 72 20.74 -8.24 11.48
N PHE A 73 20.86 -7.88 12.76
CA PHE A 73 20.06 -6.82 13.36
C PHE A 73 20.23 -5.48 12.63
N LYS A 74 21.47 -5.08 12.33
CA LYS A 74 21.76 -3.85 11.59
C LYS A 74 21.14 -3.88 10.19
N ASP A 75 21.24 -5.01 9.48
CA ASP A 75 20.68 -5.15 8.14
C ASP A 75 19.14 -5.10 8.15
N TRP A 76 18.49 -5.74 9.13
CA TRP A 76 17.05 -5.66 9.30
C TRP A 76 16.56 -4.25 9.66
N MET A 77 17.29 -3.53 10.51
CA MET A 77 16.97 -2.13 10.85
C MET A 77 17.11 -1.22 9.63
N ALA A 78 18.18 -1.40 8.83
CA ALA A 78 18.36 -0.66 7.58
C ALA A 78 17.24 -0.98 6.58
N LEU A 79 16.87 -2.25 6.42
CA LEU A 79 15.73 -2.64 5.58
C LEU A 79 14.42 -2.00 6.06
N GLN A 80 14.17 -1.94 7.37
CA GLN A 80 12.96 -1.31 7.92
C GLN A 80 12.95 0.20 7.68
N ALA A 81 14.10 0.87 7.78
CA ALA A 81 14.20 2.29 7.47
C ALA A 81 13.89 2.58 5.99
N ASP A 82 14.40 1.75 5.09
CA ASP A 82 14.18 1.88 3.65
C ASP A 82 12.72 1.58 3.29
N TYR A 83 12.14 0.55 3.91
CA TYR A 83 10.72 0.26 3.81
C TYR A 83 9.85 1.44 4.24
N ASN A 84 10.17 2.08 5.38
CA ASN A 84 9.40 3.22 5.87
C ASN A 84 9.48 4.43 4.92
N ARG A 85 10.65 4.70 4.31
CA ARG A 85 10.80 5.77 3.32
C ARG A 85 10.01 5.49 2.05
N TRP A 86 10.16 4.29 1.50
CA TRP A 86 9.41 3.87 0.33
C TRP A 86 7.90 3.90 0.59
N LEU A 87 7.44 3.40 1.74
CA LEU A 87 6.03 3.36 2.11
C LEU A 87 5.40 4.75 2.11
N ALA A 88 6.11 5.75 2.65
CA ALA A 88 5.64 7.13 2.67
C ALA A 88 5.45 7.68 1.25
N ASP A 89 6.45 7.49 0.38
CA ASP A 89 6.37 7.90 -1.03
C ASP A 89 5.27 7.14 -1.79
N ALA A 90 5.18 5.83 -1.61
CA ALA A 90 4.24 4.98 -2.33
C ALA A 90 2.79 5.28 -1.98
N CYS A 91 2.46 5.41 -0.68
CA CYS A 91 1.10 5.75 -0.28
C CYS A 91 0.73 7.20 -0.61
N ALA A 92 1.69 8.14 -0.57
CA ALA A 92 1.46 9.49 -1.07
C ALA A 92 1.22 9.53 -2.58
N ALA A 93 1.92 8.69 -3.36
CA ALA A 93 1.73 8.58 -4.81
C ALA A 93 0.33 8.04 -5.15
N VAL A 94 -0.13 7.01 -4.44
CA VAL A 94 -1.49 6.45 -4.61
C VAL A 94 -2.55 7.50 -4.29
N GLU A 95 -2.38 8.24 -3.19
CA GLU A 95 -3.28 9.34 -2.83
C GLU A 95 -3.31 10.40 -3.93
N GLU A 96 -2.15 10.96 -4.26
CA GLU A 96 -2.03 12.03 -5.25
C GLU A 96 -2.58 11.62 -6.62
N ALA A 97 -2.43 10.35 -7.02
CA ALA A 97 -2.99 9.86 -8.27
C ALA A 97 -4.52 9.98 -8.37
N ASN A 98 -5.24 9.94 -7.23
CA ASN A 98 -6.69 10.13 -7.20
C ASN A 98 -7.12 11.60 -7.32
N TRP A 99 -6.16 12.53 -7.24
CA TRP A 99 -6.38 13.97 -7.19
C TRP A 99 -5.81 14.72 -8.39
N VAL A 100 -5.13 14.00 -9.28
CA VAL A 100 -4.57 14.54 -10.52
C VAL A 100 -5.41 14.07 -11.69
N ASP A 101 -5.92 15.03 -12.45
CA ASP A 101 -6.52 14.81 -13.76
C ASP A 101 -5.42 14.88 -14.83
N LEU A 102 -5.17 13.76 -15.50
CA LEU A 102 -4.12 13.61 -16.51
C LEU A 102 -4.55 14.13 -17.89
N SER A 103 -5.86 14.35 -18.09
CA SER A 103 -6.39 14.94 -19.31
C SER A 103 -6.20 16.46 -19.31
N THR A 104 -6.53 17.11 -18.19
CA THR A 104 -6.42 18.57 -18.00
C THR A 104 -5.12 19.02 -17.35
N GLY A 105 -4.34 18.11 -16.75
CA GLY A 105 -3.12 18.46 -16.01
C GLY A 105 -3.38 19.22 -14.71
N GLU A 106 -4.60 19.09 -14.18
CA GLU A 106 -5.04 19.76 -12.96
C GLU A 106 -4.89 18.87 -11.73
N ARG A 107 -4.81 19.54 -10.57
CA ARG A 107 -4.88 18.93 -9.27
C ARG A 107 -6.05 19.51 -8.48
N SER A 108 -6.90 18.65 -7.93
CA SER A 108 -7.91 19.03 -6.95
C SER A 108 -7.53 18.49 -5.57
N MET A 109 -7.88 19.19 -4.50
CA MET A 109 -7.74 18.66 -3.14
C MET A 109 -9.08 18.80 -2.43
N GLY A 110 -9.90 17.77 -2.55
CA GLY A 110 -11.19 17.69 -1.89
C GLY A 110 -11.07 17.30 -0.42
N THR A 111 -12.20 17.30 0.28
CA THR A 111 -12.27 16.96 1.72
C THR A 111 -11.87 15.52 2.04
N GLY A 112 -11.87 14.64 1.04
CA GLY A 112 -11.39 13.26 1.14
C GLY A 112 -9.86 13.10 1.14
N TYR A 113 -9.08 14.16 0.87
CA TYR A 113 -7.62 14.06 0.76
C TYR A 113 -6.99 13.47 2.03
N GLY A 114 -6.15 12.45 1.88
CA GLY A 114 -5.47 11.69 2.92
C GLY A 114 -6.20 10.41 3.35
N PHE A 115 -7.39 10.13 2.79
CA PHE A 115 -8.13 8.90 3.05
C PHE A 115 -7.45 7.69 2.40
N THR A 116 -7.16 7.76 1.10
CA THR A 116 -6.52 6.67 0.33
C THR A 116 -5.10 6.40 0.83
N GLU A 117 -4.36 7.45 1.19
CA GLU A 117 -3.05 7.35 1.83
C GLU A 117 -3.14 6.54 3.13
N SER A 118 -4.13 6.84 3.97
CA SER A 118 -4.33 6.17 5.24
C SER A 118 -4.67 4.69 5.03
N GLN A 119 -5.54 4.37 4.08
CA GLN A 119 -5.87 2.98 3.75
C GLN A 119 -4.67 2.21 3.18
N CYS A 120 -3.88 2.82 2.31
CA CYS A 120 -2.62 2.25 1.81
C CYS A 120 -1.67 1.93 2.97
N ARG A 121 -1.48 2.88 3.90
CA ARG A 121 -0.67 2.69 5.11
C ARG A 121 -1.19 1.56 5.98
N GLN A 122 -2.51 1.48 6.21
CA GLN A 122 -3.10 0.39 6.99
C GLN A 122 -2.79 -0.99 6.39
N ARG A 123 -2.99 -1.16 5.08
CA ARG A 123 -2.68 -2.41 4.38
C ARG A 123 -1.22 -2.82 4.52
N GLN A 124 -0.31 -1.86 4.34
CA GLN A 124 1.13 -2.08 4.43
C GLN A 124 1.59 -2.38 5.87
N PHE A 125 1.09 -1.65 6.87
CA PHE A 125 1.38 -1.94 8.28
C PHE A 125 0.78 -3.27 8.73
N ALA A 126 -0.42 -3.61 8.25
CA ALA A 126 -1.05 -4.90 8.51
C ALA A 126 -0.21 -6.07 8.00
N TRP A 127 0.22 -6.00 6.74
CA TRP A 127 1.10 -7.01 6.14
C TRP A 127 2.42 -7.14 6.92
N ARG A 128 3.12 -6.02 7.14
CA ARG A 128 4.42 -6.04 7.81
C ARG A 128 4.33 -6.53 9.26
N GLY A 129 3.26 -6.17 9.97
CA GLY A 129 3.00 -6.60 11.32
C GLY A 129 2.64 -8.08 11.42
N PHE A 130 1.80 -8.57 10.51
CA PHE A 130 1.49 -10.00 10.37
C PHE A 130 2.77 -10.81 10.10
N TYR A 131 3.59 -10.38 9.13
CA TYR A 131 4.84 -11.05 8.79
C TYR A 131 5.77 -11.18 9.99
N ALA A 132 5.97 -10.08 10.73
CA ALA A 132 6.83 -10.08 11.91
C ALA A 132 6.30 -10.98 13.04
N ASP A 133 4.98 -10.96 13.27
CA ASP A 133 4.35 -11.81 14.30
C ASP A 133 4.41 -13.30 13.94
N ALA A 134 4.16 -13.66 12.67
CA ALA A 134 4.29 -15.03 12.19
C ALA A 134 5.76 -15.51 12.25
N TRP A 135 6.72 -14.65 11.88
CA TRP A 135 8.14 -14.96 11.99
C TRP A 135 8.57 -15.19 13.45
N ALA A 136 8.11 -14.35 14.39
CA ALA A 136 8.36 -14.56 15.82
C ALA A 136 7.87 -15.92 16.32
N ARG A 137 6.76 -16.42 15.77
CA ARG A 137 6.18 -17.73 16.05
C ARG A 137 6.78 -18.87 15.21
N LYS A 138 7.73 -18.57 14.31
CA LYS A 138 8.32 -19.50 13.34
C LYS A 138 7.27 -20.13 12.41
N ASP A 139 6.15 -19.44 12.19
CA ASP A 139 5.03 -19.89 11.35
C ASP A 139 5.29 -19.51 9.88
N TRP A 140 6.27 -20.18 9.28
CA TRP A 140 6.65 -19.94 7.88
C TRP A 140 5.55 -20.36 6.90
N ASN A 141 4.72 -21.34 7.27
CA ASN A 141 3.59 -21.77 6.45
C ASN A 141 2.56 -20.64 6.29
N ALA A 142 2.20 -19.95 7.38
CA ALA A 142 1.29 -18.80 7.31
C ALA A 142 1.88 -17.66 6.47
N ILE A 143 3.19 -17.40 6.55
CA ILE A 143 3.88 -16.41 5.71
C ILE A 143 3.77 -16.80 4.24
N GLN A 144 4.08 -18.05 3.89
CA GLN A 144 4.06 -18.50 2.49
C GLN A 144 2.65 -18.47 1.89
N GLN A 145 1.63 -18.88 2.64
CA GLN A 145 0.23 -18.80 2.21
C GLN A 145 -0.19 -17.35 1.96
N ALA A 146 0.14 -16.43 2.85
CA ALA A 146 -0.16 -15.01 2.66
C ALA A 146 0.57 -14.43 1.45
N LEU A 147 1.85 -14.77 1.25
CA LEU A 147 2.62 -14.35 0.08
C LEU A 147 2.01 -14.84 -1.25
N GLN A 148 1.57 -16.09 -1.32
CA GLN A 148 0.95 -16.66 -2.52
C GLN A 148 -0.36 -15.95 -2.89
N ALA A 149 -1.15 -15.55 -1.88
CA ALA A 149 -2.41 -14.84 -2.10
C ALA A 149 -2.23 -13.46 -2.77
N TYR A 150 -1.02 -12.91 -2.80
CA TYR A 150 -0.74 -11.60 -3.39
C TYR A 150 -0.33 -11.63 -4.86
N ALA A 151 -0.10 -12.79 -5.48
CA ALA A 151 0.41 -12.87 -6.85
C ALA A 151 -0.51 -12.15 -7.88
N GLU A 152 -1.79 -12.50 -7.92
CA GLU A 152 -2.75 -11.88 -8.85
C GLU A 152 -3.03 -10.40 -8.52
N PRO A 153 -3.35 -10.01 -7.26
CA PRO A 153 -3.48 -8.60 -6.90
C PRO A 153 -2.26 -7.76 -7.25
N ALA A 154 -1.05 -8.31 -7.08
CA ALA A 154 0.19 -7.63 -7.42
C ALA A 154 0.35 -7.38 -8.91
N ARG A 155 -0.02 -8.37 -9.75
CA ARG A 155 0.01 -8.21 -11.20
C ARG A 155 -0.88 -7.05 -11.63
N LYS A 156 -2.14 -7.04 -11.17
CA LYS A 156 -3.09 -5.95 -11.45
C LYS A 156 -2.57 -4.58 -10.96
N ALA A 157 -2.02 -4.53 -9.75
CA ALA A 157 -1.46 -3.31 -9.17
C ALA A 157 -0.27 -2.76 -9.97
N ARG A 158 0.60 -3.62 -10.50
CA ARG A 158 1.72 -3.20 -11.35
C ARG A 158 1.25 -2.70 -12.71
N GLU A 159 0.30 -3.40 -13.32
CA GLU A 159 -0.30 -3.00 -14.59
C GLU A 159 -0.96 -1.62 -14.47
N SER A 160 -1.74 -1.38 -13.40
CA SER A 160 -2.37 -0.09 -13.16
C SER A 160 -1.36 1.02 -12.87
N LEU A 161 -0.35 0.77 -12.01
CA LEU A 161 0.72 1.74 -11.77
C LEU A 161 1.51 2.08 -13.04
N GLN A 162 1.85 1.08 -13.87
CA GLN A 162 2.60 1.30 -15.10
C GLN A 162 1.77 2.09 -16.12
N SER A 163 0.48 1.77 -16.27
CA SER A 163 -0.45 2.52 -17.11
C SER A 163 -0.57 3.97 -16.64
N TYR A 164 -0.77 4.17 -15.34
CA TYR A 164 -0.87 5.50 -14.73
C TYR A 164 0.42 6.30 -14.97
N ARG A 165 1.60 5.72 -14.73
CA ARG A 165 2.91 6.34 -14.98
C ARG A 165 3.07 6.79 -16.43
N SER A 166 2.70 5.95 -17.40
CA SER A 166 2.75 6.32 -18.82
C SER A 166 1.89 7.54 -19.11
N LYS A 167 0.63 7.52 -18.66
CA LYS A 167 -0.31 8.65 -18.82
C LYS A 167 0.19 9.92 -18.12
N SER A 168 0.81 9.81 -16.95
CA SER A 168 1.41 10.95 -16.25
C SER A 168 2.60 11.56 -16.99
N GLN A 169 3.43 10.74 -17.64
CA GLN A 169 4.54 11.24 -18.47
C GLN A 169 4.02 12.00 -19.69
N GLU A 170 2.97 11.49 -20.34
CA GLU A 170 2.31 12.17 -21.46
C GLU A 170 1.68 13.50 -21.02
N ALA A 171 1.01 13.54 -19.87
CA ALA A 171 0.44 14.76 -19.31
C ALA A 171 1.53 15.79 -18.98
N ALA A 172 2.63 15.36 -18.34
CA ALA A 172 3.77 16.22 -18.03
C ALA A 172 4.41 16.82 -19.30
N ALA A 173 4.48 16.06 -20.39
CA ALA A 173 5.02 16.54 -21.66
C ALA A 173 4.16 17.63 -22.31
N ARG A 174 2.85 17.65 -22.01
CA ARG A 174 1.90 18.67 -22.47
C ARG A 174 1.80 19.88 -21.53
N ALA A 175 2.52 19.89 -20.41
CA ALA A 175 2.41 20.94 -19.40
C ALA A 175 3.11 22.26 -19.78
N PRO A 176 2.62 23.42 -19.31
CA PRO A 176 1.37 23.59 -18.56
C PRO A 176 0.15 23.49 -19.48
N ALA A 177 -0.88 22.78 -19.02
CA ALA A 177 -2.15 22.72 -19.72
C ALA A 177 -2.92 24.04 -19.56
N HIS A 178 -3.77 24.36 -20.54
CA HIS A 178 -4.73 25.45 -20.42
C HIS A 178 -5.90 24.95 -19.57
N VAL A 179 -6.09 25.57 -18.40
CA VAL A 179 -7.17 25.24 -17.46
C VAL A 179 -8.34 26.15 -17.76
N GLU A 180 -9.51 25.58 -18.02
CA GLU A 180 -10.74 26.35 -18.12
C GLU A 180 -11.10 26.94 -16.75
N GLU A 181 -11.65 28.14 -16.76
CA GLU A 181 -12.05 28.82 -15.53
C GLU A 181 -13.18 28.02 -14.86
N SER A 182 -12.92 27.50 -13.66
CA SER A 182 -13.84 26.62 -12.92
C SER A 182 -14.08 27.17 -11.52
N ASP A 183 -15.32 27.08 -11.05
CA ASP A 183 -15.70 27.42 -9.67
C ASP A 183 -15.19 26.40 -8.64
N LEU A 184 -14.67 25.26 -9.10
CA LEU A 184 -14.09 24.23 -8.25
C LEU A 184 -12.66 24.62 -7.82
N PRO A 185 -12.21 24.20 -6.61
CA PRO A 185 -10.85 24.46 -6.13
C PRO A 185 -9.83 23.54 -6.83
N VAL A 186 -9.69 23.70 -8.14
CA VAL A 186 -8.71 23.04 -9.01
C VAL A 186 -7.54 23.98 -9.27
N ARG A 187 -6.33 23.43 -9.45
CA ARG A 187 -5.14 24.21 -9.81
C ARG A 187 -4.34 23.47 -10.88
N PRO A 188 -3.84 24.17 -11.93
CA PRO A 188 -2.90 23.55 -12.86
C PRO A 188 -1.66 23.09 -12.11
N ILE A 189 -1.10 21.95 -12.52
CA ILE A 189 0.21 21.50 -12.05
C ILE A 189 1.29 22.27 -12.84
N PRO A 190 2.11 23.11 -12.19
CA PRO A 190 3.22 23.80 -12.84
C PRO A 190 4.18 22.81 -13.48
N LYS A 191 4.84 23.21 -14.57
CA LYS A 191 5.84 22.37 -15.26
C LYS A 191 6.92 21.85 -14.31
N ASP A 192 7.37 22.68 -13.37
CA ASP A 192 8.41 22.33 -12.40
C ASP A 192 7.93 21.31 -11.35
N ASP A 193 6.62 21.22 -11.11
CA ASP A 193 6.02 20.31 -10.13
C ASP A 193 5.76 18.91 -10.70
N TRP A 194 5.75 18.74 -12.02
CA TRP A 194 5.65 17.43 -12.66
C TRP A 194 6.86 16.54 -12.38
N LYS A 195 8.07 17.11 -12.35
CA LYS A 195 9.29 16.35 -12.10
C LYS A 195 9.27 15.62 -10.74
N PRO A 196 9.09 16.30 -9.60
CA PRO A 196 9.05 15.62 -8.29
C PRO A 196 7.88 14.63 -8.19
N TYR A 197 6.78 14.88 -8.89
CA TYR A 197 5.64 13.95 -8.96
C TYR A 197 6.00 12.64 -9.69
N LEU A 198 6.57 12.73 -10.89
CA LEU A 198 7.03 11.57 -11.66
C LEU A 198 8.11 10.79 -10.91
N GLU A 199 9.06 11.48 -10.27
CA GLU A 199 10.09 10.84 -9.46
C GLU A 199 9.49 10.05 -8.28
N ARG A 200 8.39 10.54 -7.67
CA ARG A 200 7.67 9.82 -6.61
C ARG A 200 7.02 8.54 -7.16
N LEU A 201 6.36 8.61 -8.31
CA LEU A 201 5.78 7.44 -8.97
C LEU A 201 6.85 6.40 -9.34
N ASP A 202 8.03 6.85 -9.78
CA ASP A 202 9.17 5.98 -10.10
C ASP A 202 9.71 5.27 -8.86
N ARG A 203 9.82 5.99 -7.72
CA ARG A 203 10.20 5.39 -6.43
C ARG A 203 9.14 4.40 -5.93
N ALA A 204 7.85 4.72 -6.11
CA ALA A 204 6.76 3.82 -5.77
C ALA A 204 6.85 2.51 -6.57
N ALA A 205 7.11 2.60 -7.88
CA ALA A 205 7.20 1.45 -8.80
C ALA A 205 8.45 0.58 -8.60
N SER A 206 9.62 1.19 -8.36
CA SER A 206 10.89 0.46 -8.24
C SER A 206 11.17 -0.10 -6.84
N GLY A 207 10.57 0.50 -5.80
CA GLY A 207 10.81 0.13 -4.41
C GLY A 207 10.50 -1.33 -4.04
N PRO A 208 9.38 -1.94 -4.49
CA PRO A 208 9.05 -3.33 -4.17
C PRO A 208 10.18 -4.30 -4.52
N GLU A 209 10.78 -4.18 -5.70
CA GLU A 209 11.85 -5.08 -6.15
C GLU A 209 13.14 -4.90 -5.33
N ALA A 210 13.54 -3.64 -5.08
CA ALA A 210 14.73 -3.32 -4.30
C ALA A 210 14.62 -3.79 -2.84
N LEU A 211 13.48 -3.52 -2.19
CA LEU A 211 13.23 -3.95 -0.81
C LEU A 211 13.16 -5.47 -0.70
N SER A 212 12.52 -6.13 -1.66
CA SER A 212 12.27 -7.57 -1.60
C SER A 212 13.52 -8.40 -1.82
N ARG A 213 14.44 -7.97 -2.70
CA ARG A 213 15.76 -8.59 -2.84
C ARG A 213 16.53 -8.58 -1.51
N ARG A 214 16.54 -7.43 -0.84
CA ARG A 214 17.22 -7.28 0.46
C ARG A 214 16.54 -8.05 1.57
N GLN A 215 15.21 -8.02 1.62
CA GLN A 215 14.44 -8.84 2.58
C GLN A 215 14.73 -10.33 2.39
N CYS A 216 14.73 -10.80 1.14
CA CYS A 216 14.95 -12.20 0.83
C CYS A 216 16.34 -12.69 1.25
N ALA A 217 17.38 -11.86 1.08
CA ALA A 217 18.74 -12.16 1.53
C ALA A 217 18.85 -12.31 3.06
N LEU A 218 17.90 -11.78 3.83
CA LEU A 218 17.88 -11.87 5.30
C LEU A 218 17.00 -13.01 5.82
N VAL A 219 16.25 -13.69 4.96
CA VAL A 219 15.44 -14.86 5.33
C VAL A 219 16.37 -16.08 5.50
N PRO A 220 16.23 -16.90 6.55
CA PRO A 220 17.15 -18.02 6.80
C PRO A 220 17.21 -19.10 5.71
N SER A 221 16.09 -19.35 5.02
CA SER A 221 15.96 -20.33 3.94
C SER A 221 15.05 -19.78 2.86
N PRO A 222 15.55 -18.86 2.01
CA PRO A 222 14.73 -18.24 0.99
C PRO A 222 14.41 -19.26 -0.12
N SER A 223 13.15 -19.26 -0.59
CA SER A 223 12.78 -19.99 -1.81
C SER A 223 13.39 -19.31 -3.05
N PRO A 224 13.50 -20.00 -4.20
CA PRO A 224 14.01 -19.38 -5.44
C PRO A 224 13.21 -18.15 -5.90
N ASP A 225 11.92 -18.09 -5.57
CA ASP A 225 10.99 -17.01 -5.92
C ASP A 225 10.74 -16.01 -4.76
N CYS A 226 11.51 -16.09 -3.68
CA CYS A 226 11.26 -15.32 -2.46
C CYS A 226 11.27 -13.80 -2.68
N ALA A 227 12.20 -13.28 -3.48
CA ALA A 227 12.23 -11.86 -3.84
C ALA A 227 10.98 -11.45 -4.64
N GLN A 228 10.52 -12.29 -5.56
CA GLN A 228 9.31 -12.02 -6.35
C GLN A 228 8.07 -11.99 -5.45
N ARG A 229 7.90 -12.99 -4.58
CA ARG A 229 6.76 -13.07 -3.64
C ARG A 229 6.69 -11.87 -2.69
N PHE A 230 7.82 -11.44 -2.14
CA PHE A 230 7.83 -10.22 -1.33
C PHE A 230 7.50 -8.99 -2.17
N ALA A 231 7.99 -8.90 -3.41
CA ALA A 231 7.67 -7.77 -4.28
C ALA A 231 6.17 -7.76 -4.62
N ASP A 232 5.56 -8.93 -4.80
CA ASP A 232 4.12 -9.09 -4.99
C ASP A 232 3.36 -8.57 -3.76
N SER A 233 3.74 -8.99 -2.56
CA SER A 233 3.08 -8.56 -1.33
C SER A 233 3.09 -7.03 -1.12
N LEU A 234 4.17 -6.37 -1.53
CA LEU A 234 4.30 -4.91 -1.46
C LEU A 234 3.51 -4.21 -2.57
N SER A 235 3.53 -4.75 -3.78
CA SER A 235 2.83 -4.19 -4.95
C SER A 235 1.32 -4.30 -4.80
N ALA A 236 0.83 -5.44 -4.31
CA ALA A 236 -0.59 -5.74 -4.14
C ALA A 236 -1.36 -4.74 -3.23
N GLN A 237 -0.66 -3.97 -2.39
CA GLN A 237 -1.31 -2.97 -1.53
C GLN A 237 -1.43 -1.58 -2.18
N MET A 238 -0.72 -1.36 -3.29
CA MET A 238 -0.76 -0.13 -4.08
C MET A 238 -1.87 -0.27 -5.13
N ASP A 239 -2.93 0.53 -5.03
CA ASP A 239 -4.05 0.45 -5.97
C ASP A 239 -4.22 1.77 -6.71
N PHE A 240 -3.94 1.77 -8.01
CA PHE A 240 -4.13 2.90 -8.91
C PHE A 240 -5.39 2.73 -9.79
N SER A 241 -6.22 1.70 -9.54
CA SER A 241 -7.40 1.40 -10.37
C SER A 241 -8.43 2.53 -10.30
N ASP A 242 -8.68 3.08 -9.11
CA ASP A 242 -9.62 4.20 -8.93
C ASP A 242 -9.11 5.45 -9.64
N ALA A 243 -7.82 5.77 -9.47
CA ALA A 243 -7.16 6.88 -10.14
C ALA A 243 -7.27 6.81 -11.67
N LEU A 244 -7.13 5.61 -12.25
CA LEU A 244 -7.30 5.37 -13.69
C LEU A 244 -8.77 5.47 -14.13
N SER A 245 -9.70 4.91 -13.36
CA SER A 245 -11.14 4.94 -13.66
C SER A 245 -11.68 6.37 -13.69
N ASN A 246 -11.16 7.23 -12.80
CA ASN A 246 -11.50 8.66 -12.77
C ASN A 246 -11.08 9.38 -14.06
N GLN A 247 -10.01 8.92 -14.74
CA GLN A 247 -9.57 9.51 -16.02
C GLN A 247 -10.49 9.13 -17.19
N GLU A 248 -11.17 7.99 -17.11
CA GLU A 248 -12.04 7.49 -18.18
C GLU A 248 -13.46 8.05 -18.08
N SER A 249 -13.84 8.52 -16.89
CA SER A 249 -15.19 9.01 -16.58
C SER A 249 -15.35 10.53 -16.72
N GLY A 250 -14.23 11.27 -16.84
CA GLY A 250 -14.18 12.73 -16.92
C GLY A 250 -14.01 13.31 -18.33
N GLY A 251 -14.30 12.53 -19.38
CA GLY A 251 -14.22 12.94 -20.79
C GLY A 251 -15.55 13.40 -21.38
#